data_AF-A0AA92W927-F1
#
_entry.id   AF-A0AA92W927-F1
#
_cell.length_a   1.000
_cell.length_b   1.000
_cell.length_c   1.000
_cell.angle_alpha   90.00
_cell.angle_beta   90.00
_cell.angle_gamma   90.00
#
_symmetry.space_group_name_H-M   'P 1'
#
loop_
_entity.id
_entity.type
_entity.pdbx_description
1 polymer ?
#
loop_
_entity_poly.entity_id
_entity_poly.type
_entity_poly.pdbx_seq_one_letter_code
_entity_poly.pdbx_strand_id
1 'polypeptide(L)'
;MVYMKLKRLLKITVFACLLFSVVSCQNDSPEEVMYSKTSMEQQTEQKLQCLYEMYKDKPIQSLFNTTRATREVLNGECVIGAIQYCGNHFNENISKNEIVRYFGDKVQRDKNGNITGIALNTSDWDAALNNWFTATYPYSQAYLIKEIANGKIACCRLGSDRSHAVVLLGVDADAGKFMYYDPVLGGENNKAAFTEIYDPRIIAKK
;
A
#
# COMPACT_ATOMS: atom_id res chain seq x y z
N MET A 1 -40.06 -34.45 -25.54
CA MET A 1 -39.39 -35.02 -26.72
C MET A 1 -39.31 -33.93 -27.75
N VAL A 2 -38.08 -33.52 -28.12
CA VAL A 2 -37.65 -32.94 -29.41
C VAL A 2 -38.55 -31.84 -30.01
N TYR A 3 -38.10 -30.60 -30.14
CA TYR A 3 -37.46 -30.17 -31.38
C TYR A 3 -36.56 -28.96 -31.14
N MET A 4 -35.28 -29.23 -30.85
CA MET A 4 -34.22 -28.36 -31.32
C MET A 4 -34.00 -28.60 -32.82
N LYS A 5 -33.45 -27.57 -33.46
CA LYS A 5 -32.67 -27.55 -34.71
C LYS A 5 -33.39 -27.13 -36.00
N LEU A 6 -33.10 -25.87 -36.34
CA LEU A 6 -32.28 -25.49 -37.50
C LEU A 6 -33.01 -25.40 -38.86
N LYS A 7 -33.40 -24.18 -39.22
CA LYS A 7 -33.06 -23.52 -40.50
C LYS A 7 -32.94 -22.02 -40.23
N ARG A 8 -31.82 -21.52 -39.70
CA ARG A 8 -30.69 -20.94 -40.45
C ARG A 8 -31.04 -20.49 -41.88
N LEU A 9 -30.83 -19.18 -42.09
CA LEU A 9 -30.59 -18.47 -43.35
C LEU A 9 -31.81 -18.09 -44.19
N LEU A 10 -32.41 -16.95 -43.86
CA LEU A 10 -32.73 -15.94 -44.87
C LEU A 10 -32.68 -14.52 -44.25
N LYS A 11 -31.54 -13.85 -44.46
CA LYS A 11 -31.36 -12.39 -44.69
C LYS A 11 -31.86 -11.45 -43.56
N ILE A 12 -31.01 -10.95 -42.66
CA ILE A 12 -30.09 -9.82 -42.88
C ILE A 12 -30.76 -8.70 -43.71
N THR A 13 -31.70 -7.95 -43.13
CA THR A 13 -32.07 -6.58 -43.55
C THR A 13 -33.08 -5.91 -42.59
N VAL A 14 -32.81 -5.84 -41.29
CA VAL A 14 -33.48 -4.86 -40.40
C VAL A 14 -32.51 -4.42 -39.30
N PHE A 15 -31.37 -3.87 -39.69
CA PHE A 15 -30.41 -3.21 -38.78
C PHE A 15 -29.75 -2.05 -39.54
N ALA A 16 -30.59 -1.20 -40.12
CA ALA A 16 -30.18 0.01 -40.83
C ALA A 16 -31.39 0.93 -41.00
N CYS A 17 -31.96 1.42 -39.88
CA CYS A 17 -32.93 2.54 -39.91
C CYS A 17 -33.10 3.23 -38.53
N LEU A 18 -32.08 3.14 -37.65
CA LEU A 18 -32.01 3.95 -36.41
C LEU A 18 -30.64 4.64 -36.29
N LEU A 19 -30.09 5.02 -37.44
CA LEU A 19 -29.01 5.99 -37.55
C LEU A 19 -29.59 7.20 -38.29
N PHE A 20 -29.40 8.38 -37.71
CA PHE A 20 -29.87 9.70 -38.14
C PHE A 20 -31.26 10.13 -37.64
N SER A 21 -31.32 10.60 -36.39
CA SER A 21 -31.88 11.92 -36.06
C SER A 21 -31.83 12.23 -34.55
N VAL A 22 -30.65 12.49 -33.99
CA VAL A 22 -30.47 13.58 -33.01
C VAL A 22 -29.02 14.03 -33.08
N VAL A 23 -28.80 15.24 -33.61
CA VAL A 23 -27.55 15.98 -33.53
C VAL A 23 -27.64 16.87 -32.30
N SER A 24 -26.49 17.04 -31.64
CA SER A 24 -26.17 17.99 -30.55
C SER A 24 -26.30 17.46 -29.11
N CYS A 25 -25.26 16.78 -28.63
CA CYS A 25 -24.39 17.35 -27.59
C CYS A 25 -23.12 16.49 -27.43
N GLN A 26 -21.97 17.14 -27.63
CA GLN A 26 -20.63 16.72 -27.23
C GLN A 26 -20.08 15.44 -27.87
N ASN A 27 -19.44 15.65 -29.03
CA ASN A 27 -18.28 14.87 -29.42
C ASN A 27 -17.17 15.12 -28.38
N ASP A 28 -17.05 14.29 -27.35
CA ASP A 28 -15.75 14.14 -26.70
C ASP A 28 -14.86 13.38 -27.69
N SER A 29 -14.00 14.13 -28.38
CA SER A 29 -13.05 13.53 -29.31
C SER A 29 -12.14 12.55 -28.56
N PRO A 30 -11.69 11.44 -29.19
CA PRO A 30 -10.65 10.60 -28.61
C PRO A 30 -9.38 11.40 -28.27
N GLU A 31 -9.14 12.50 -29.00
CA GLU A 31 -8.06 13.44 -28.77
C GLU A 31 -8.23 14.24 -27.48
N GLU A 32 -9.41 14.76 -27.11
CA GLU A 32 -9.62 15.50 -25.85
C GLU A 32 -9.53 14.61 -24.61
N VAL A 33 -10.01 13.36 -24.69
CA VAL A 33 -9.86 12.39 -23.59
C VAL A 33 -8.40 11.94 -23.44
N MET A 34 -7.65 11.83 -24.53
CA MET A 34 -6.21 11.55 -24.48
C MET A 34 -5.42 12.76 -23.95
N TYR A 35 -5.69 13.98 -24.45
CA TYR A 35 -4.99 15.21 -24.07
C TYR A 35 -5.21 15.57 -22.59
N SER A 36 -6.43 15.38 -22.08
CA SER A 36 -6.76 15.59 -20.67
C SER A 36 -6.07 14.59 -19.74
N LYS A 37 -5.99 13.31 -20.13
CA LYS A 37 -5.20 12.30 -19.40
C LYS A 37 -3.72 12.64 -19.39
N THR A 38 -3.15 13.03 -20.53
CA THR A 38 -1.74 13.45 -20.61
C THR A 38 -1.48 14.69 -19.74
N SER A 39 -2.42 15.63 -19.66
CA SER A 39 -2.32 16.81 -18.78
C SER A 39 -2.36 16.46 -17.29
N MET A 40 -3.26 15.56 -16.88
CA MET A 40 -3.35 15.12 -15.48
C MET A 40 -2.14 14.30 -15.02
N GLU A 41 -1.64 13.41 -15.88
CA GLU A 41 -0.42 12.63 -15.63
C GLU A 41 0.79 13.56 -15.49
N GLN A 42 0.95 14.53 -16.41
CA GLN A 42 2.01 15.54 -16.34
C GLN A 42 1.91 16.41 -15.07
N GLN A 43 0.70 16.81 -14.66
CA GLN A 43 0.50 17.55 -13.41
C GLN A 43 0.87 16.72 -12.19
N THR A 44 0.53 15.43 -12.19
CA THR A 44 0.88 14.52 -11.09
C THR A 44 2.39 14.31 -11.02
N GLU A 45 3.05 14.15 -12.16
CA GLU A 45 4.51 13.99 -12.25
C GLU A 45 5.24 15.26 -11.77
N GLN A 46 4.75 16.45 -12.12
CA GLN A 46 5.29 17.72 -11.62
C GLN A 46 5.14 17.85 -10.09
N LYS A 47 3.99 17.45 -9.54
CA LYS A 47 3.76 17.45 -8.07
C LYS A 47 4.71 16.48 -7.38
N LEU A 48 4.87 15.26 -7.90
CA LEU A 48 5.84 14.29 -7.38
C LEU A 48 7.27 14.83 -7.43
N GLN A 49 7.66 15.49 -8.52
CA GLN A 49 8.98 16.11 -8.63
C GLN A 49 9.20 17.18 -7.56
N CYS A 50 8.19 18.02 -7.28
CA CYS A 50 8.24 18.99 -6.20
C CYS A 50 8.42 18.31 -4.83
N LEU A 51 7.68 17.23 -4.57
CA LEU A 51 7.84 16.44 -3.34
C LEU A 51 9.27 15.85 -3.23
N TYR A 52 9.84 15.34 -4.32
CA TYR A 52 11.21 14.81 -4.31
C TYR A 52 12.22 15.88 -3.91
N GLU A 53 12.13 17.08 -4.50
CA GLU A 53 13.03 18.19 -4.15
C GLU A 53 12.86 18.66 -2.70
N MET A 54 11.63 18.73 -2.20
CA MET A 54 11.37 19.13 -0.80
C MET A 54 11.90 18.14 0.24
N TYR A 55 12.06 16.88 -0.13
CA TYR A 55 12.42 15.79 0.79
C TYR A 55 13.78 15.14 0.47
N LYS A 56 14.54 15.65 -0.51
CA LYS A 56 15.82 15.06 -0.96
C LYS A 56 16.86 14.93 0.16
N ASP A 57 16.93 15.93 1.03
CA ASP A 57 17.90 15.99 2.12
C ASP A 57 17.30 15.56 3.46
N LYS A 58 16.03 15.11 3.49
CA LYS A 58 15.39 14.67 4.72
C LYS A 58 15.74 13.19 5.01
N PRO A 59 16.35 12.89 6.17
CA PRO A 59 16.66 11.52 6.54
C PRO A 59 15.39 10.73 6.85
N ILE A 60 15.48 9.42 6.68
CA ILE A 60 14.47 8.50 7.21
C ILE A 60 14.52 8.53 8.73
N GLN A 61 13.34 8.55 9.36
CA GLN A 61 13.25 8.51 10.81
C GLN A 61 13.33 7.08 11.32
N SER A 62 14.04 6.90 12.43
CA SER A 62 14.04 5.68 13.23
C SER A 62 13.39 5.97 14.57
N LEU A 63 12.61 5.03 15.11
CA LEU A 63 12.02 5.17 16.45
C LEU A 63 13.09 5.20 17.55
N PHE A 64 14.30 4.70 17.28
CA PHE A 64 15.43 4.72 18.21
C PHE A 64 16.81 4.76 17.54
N ASN A 65 17.76 5.40 18.22
CA ASN A 65 19.19 5.32 17.90
C ASN A 65 19.94 4.29 18.78
N THR A 66 19.24 3.55 19.65
CA THR A 66 19.86 2.62 20.61
C THR A 66 19.12 1.29 20.69
N THR A 67 19.89 0.21 20.74
CA THR A 67 19.50 -1.20 20.85
C THR A 67 18.73 -1.59 22.13
N ARG A 68 18.26 -0.62 22.93
CA ARG A 68 17.77 -0.86 24.31
C ARG A 68 16.39 -0.32 24.65
N ALA A 69 15.75 0.47 23.79
CA ALA A 69 14.42 0.97 24.07
C ALA A 69 13.39 0.16 23.28
N THR A 70 12.69 -0.74 23.97
CA THR A 70 11.54 -1.44 23.43
C THR A 70 10.35 -0.49 23.47
N ARG A 71 9.71 -0.21 22.34
CA ARG A 71 8.40 0.47 22.33
C ARG A 71 7.33 -0.55 22.01
N GLU A 72 6.27 -0.51 22.82
CA GLU A 72 5.11 -1.34 22.63
C GLU A 72 4.38 -0.90 21.37
N VAL A 73 4.22 -1.83 20.45
CA VAL A 73 3.24 -1.70 19.39
C VAL A 73 1.90 -2.18 19.96
N LEU A 74 0.97 -1.25 20.23
CA LEU A 74 -0.31 -1.57 20.89
C LEU A 74 -1.18 -2.51 20.05
N ASN A 75 -1.96 -3.35 20.72
CA ASN A 75 -2.81 -4.42 20.16
C ASN A 75 -2.02 -5.60 19.54
N GLY A 76 -0.78 -5.40 19.07
CA GLY A 76 0.09 -6.44 18.50
C GLY A 76 -0.41 -7.04 17.17
N GLU A 77 -1.72 -7.02 16.94
CA GLU A 77 -2.40 -7.37 15.71
C GLU A 77 -1.98 -6.50 14.53
N CYS A 78 -1.55 -5.25 14.73
CA CYS A 78 -1.03 -4.44 13.64
C CYS A 78 0.32 -4.96 13.10
N VAL A 79 1.21 -5.50 13.95
CA VAL A 79 2.45 -6.14 13.46
C VAL A 79 2.11 -7.37 12.65
N ILE A 80 1.24 -8.22 13.21
CA ILE A 80 0.80 -9.47 12.56
C ILE A 80 0.15 -9.15 11.21
N GLY A 81 -0.85 -8.27 11.20
CA GLY A 81 -1.61 -7.94 10.01
C GLY A 81 -0.77 -7.22 8.95
N ALA A 82 0.20 -6.38 9.32
CA ALA A 82 1.11 -5.76 8.35
C ALA A 82 1.99 -6.80 7.64
N ILE A 83 2.57 -7.76 8.38
CA ILE A 83 3.36 -8.86 7.81
C ILE A 83 2.47 -9.74 6.91
N GLN A 84 1.27 -10.08 7.35
CA GLN A 84 0.33 -10.87 6.56
C GLN A 84 -0.10 -10.14 5.28
N TYR A 85 -0.36 -8.84 5.35
CA TYR A 85 -0.68 -8.04 4.18
C TYR A 85 0.47 -8.05 3.16
N CYS A 86 1.71 -7.84 3.62
CA CYS A 86 2.89 -7.94 2.77
C CYS A 86 3.01 -9.33 2.12
N GLY A 87 2.77 -10.41 2.85
CA GLY A 87 2.75 -11.77 2.30
C GLY A 87 1.69 -11.92 1.21
N ASN A 88 0.45 -11.53 1.52
CA ASN A 88 -0.68 -11.64 0.61
C ASN A 88 -0.46 -10.83 -0.68
N HIS A 89 0.20 -9.67 -0.60
CA HIS A 89 0.57 -8.87 -1.78
C HIS A 89 1.45 -9.66 -2.77
N PHE A 90 2.24 -10.62 -2.30
CA PHE A 90 3.06 -11.51 -3.12
C PHE A 90 2.46 -12.92 -3.30
N ASN A 91 1.16 -13.09 -3.02
CA ASN A 91 0.44 -14.38 -3.01
C ASN A 91 1.03 -15.42 -2.04
N GLU A 92 1.59 -14.96 -0.92
CA GLU A 92 2.11 -15.81 0.15
C GLU A 92 1.21 -15.73 1.38
N ASN A 93 0.80 -16.89 1.90
CA ASN A 93 -0.02 -16.94 3.10
C ASN A 93 0.87 -17.17 4.33
N ILE A 94 1.20 -16.09 5.02
CA ILE A 94 1.94 -16.14 6.29
C ILE A 94 0.91 -16.26 7.43
N SER A 95 1.00 -17.35 8.20
CA SER A 95 0.01 -17.58 9.25
C SER A 95 0.29 -16.75 10.51
N LYS A 96 -0.76 -16.31 11.20
CA LYS A 96 -0.65 -15.66 12.51
C LYS A 96 0.16 -16.49 13.51
N ASN A 97 -0.05 -17.81 13.53
CA ASN A 97 0.66 -18.70 14.46
C ASN A 97 2.17 -18.74 14.20
N GLU A 98 2.57 -18.70 12.93
CA GLU A 98 3.98 -18.62 12.55
C GLU A 98 4.62 -17.32 13.01
N ILE A 99 3.95 -16.18 12.78
CA ILE A 99 4.42 -14.86 13.21
C ILE A 99 4.52 -14.79 14.74
N VAL A 100 3.50 -15.25 15.44
CA VAL A 100 3.48 -15.31 16.92
C VAL A 100 4.59 -16.21 17.45
N ARG A 101 4.84 -17.36 16.83
CA ARG A 101 5.93 -18.26 17.20
C ARG A 101 7.30 -17.63 16.94
N TYR A 102 7.46 -16.91 15.84
CA TYR A 102 8.70 -16.19 15.51
C TYR A 102 9.04 -15.15 16.57
N PHE A 103 8.07 -14.32 16.95
CA PHE A 103 8.30 -13.27 17.95
C PHE A 103 8.45 -13.81 19.38
N GLY A 104 7.87 -14.98 19.68
CA GLY A 104 8.12 -15.70 20.93
C GLY A 104 7.88 -14.85 22.18
N ASP A 105 8.95 -14.61 22.93
CA ASP A 105 8.95 -13.86 24.19
C ASP A 105 8.58 -12.38 24.04
N LYS A 106 8.61 -11.83 22.83
CA LYS A 106 8.24 -10.43 22.54
C LYS A 106 6.73 -10.23 22.42
N VAL A 107 5.95 -11.30 22.32
CA VAL A 107 4.49 -11.23 22.27
C VAL A 107 3.95 -10.99 23.68
N GLN A 108 3.38 -9.81 23.90
CA GLN A 108 2.75 -9.44 25.17
C GLN A 108 1.31 -9.96 25.19
N ARG A 109 0.90 -10.52 26.33
CA ARG A 109 -0.44 -11.10 26.51
C ARG A 109 -1.11 -10.62 27.79
N ASP A 110 -2.42 -10.47 27.74
CA ASP A 110 -3.23 -10.28 28.94
C ASP A 110 -3.39 -11.60 29.74
N LYS A 111 -4.05 -11.50 30.90
CA LYS A 111 -4.36 -12.65 31.77
C LYS A 111 -5.25 -13.74 31.11
N ASN A 112 -5.92 -13.40 30.01
CA ASN A 112 -6.78 -14.32 29.26
C ASN A 112 -6.04 -14.95 28.06
N GLY A 113 -4.78 -14.57 27.83
CA GLY A 113 -3.95 -15.05 26.72
C GLY A 113 -4.11 -14.24 25.43
N ASN A 114 -4.90 -13.16 25.42
CA ASN A 114 -5.05 -12.29 24.24
C ASN A 114 -3.77 -11.50 24.01
N ILE A 115 -3.39 -11.31 22.75
CA ILE A 115 -2.24 -10.49 22.40
C ILE A 115 -2.60 -9.02 22.65
N THR A 116 -1.77 -8.33 23.45
CA THR A 116 -1.95 -6.91 23.76
C THR A 116 -0.90 -6.02 23.09
N GLY A 117 0.17 -6.63 22.60
CA GLY A 117 1.27 -5.93 21.94
C GLY A 117 2.36 -6.88 21.47
N ILE A 118 3.27 -6.36 20.64
CA ILE A 118 4.55 -7.01 20.34
C ILE A 118 5.65 -5.98 20.60
N ALA A 119 6.56 -6.31 21.49
CA ALA A 119 7.61 -5.41 21.97
C ALA A 119 8.83 -5.49 21.03
N LEU A 120 8.98 -4.50 20.14
CA LEU A 120 9.98 -4.52 19.06
C LEU A 120 10.85 -3.25 19.07
N ASN A 121 12.17 -3.44 19.00
CA ASN A 121 13.08 -2.37 18.59
C ASN A 121 13.28 -2.37 17.05
N THR A 122 14.09 -1.44 16.54
CA THR A 122 14.37 -1.35 15.09
C THR A 122 15.06 -2.59 14.51
N SER A 123 15.92 -3.25 15.28
CA SER A 123 16.57 -4.49 14.84
C SER A 123 15.62 -5.67 14.83
N ASP A 124 14.72 -5.79 15.81
CA ASP A 124 13.69 -6.84 15.83
C ASP A 124 12.74 -6.68 14.63
N TRP A 125 12.34 -5.43 14.35
CA TRP A 125 11.53 -5.09 13.19
C TRP A 125 12.20 -5.46 11.86
N ASP A 126 13.48 -5.09 11.71
CA ASP A 126 14.27 -5.42 10.53
C ASP A 126 14.43 -6.93 10.33
N ALA A 127 14.83 -7.64 11.39
CA ALA A 127 15.04 -9.08 11.36
C ALA A 127 13.74 -9.84 11.06
N ALA A 128 12.62 -9.38 11.64
CA ALA A 128 11.31 -9.96 11.39
C ALA A 128 10.92 -9.81 9.91
N LEU A 129 10.99 -8.60 9.34
CA LEU A 129 10.64 -8.42 7.93
C LEU A 129 11.56 -9.20 7.00
N ASN A 130 12.87 -9.24 7.31
CA ASN A 130 13.84 -10.05 6.59
C ASN A 130 13.69 -11.57 6.82
N ASN A 131 12.82 -12.04 7.72
CA ASN A 131 12.51 -13.46 7.84
C ASN A 131 11.66 -13.94 6.65
N TRP A 132 10.66 -13.15 6.25
CA TRP A 132 9.73 -13.51 5.17
C TRP A 132 10.05 -12.83 3.84
N PHE A 133 10.67 -11.65 3.85
CA PHE A 133 10.83 -10.81 2.65
C PHE A 133 12.28 -10.38 2.42
N THR A 134 12.56 -9.84 1.23
CA THR A 134 13.71 -8.96 1.03
C THR A 134 13.30 -7.57 1.50
N ALA A 135 13.74 -7.16 2.70
CA ALA A 135 13.34 -5.90 3.33
C ALA A 135 14.48 -4.88 3.25
N THR A 136 14.33 -3.88 2.38
CA THR A 136 15.39 -2.88 2.12
C THR A 136 15.14 -1.58 2.87
N TYR A 137 16.14 -1.10 3.60
CA TYR A 137 16.11 0.23 4.21
C TYR A 137 16.24 1.31 3.14
N PRO A 138 15.28 2.24 2.99
CA PRO A 138 15.42 3.34 2.06
C PRO A 138 16.50 4.31 2.55
N TYR A 139 17.36 4.79 1.64
CA TYR A 139 18.48 5.66 2.03
C TYR A 139 18.08 7.14 2.26
N SER A 140 16.89 7.56 1.82
CA SER A 140 16.35 8.90 2.07
C SER A 140 14.83 8.94 2.01
N GLN A 141 14.22 9.99 2.55
CA GLN A 141 12.77 10.19 2.49
C GLN A 141 12.29 10.35 1.03
N ALA A 142 13.01 11.12 0.20
CA ALA A 142 12.70 11.24 -1.22
C ALA A 142 12.75 9.90 -1.95
N TYR A 143 13.74 9.05 -1.63
CA TYR A 143 13.82 7.72 -2.22
C TYR A 143 12.61 6.86 -1.84
N LEU A 144 12.21 6.86 -0.56
CA LEU A 144 11.00 6.16 -0.15
C LEU A 144 9.76 6.67 -0.90
N ILE A 145 9.54 7.98 -0.98
CA ILE A 145 8.39 8.56 -1.70
C ILE A 145 8.39 8.08 -3.16
N LYS A 146 9.55 8.12 -3.82
CA LYS A 146 9.69 7.69 -5.22
C LYS A 146 9.34 6.21 -5.41
N GLU A 147 9.86 5.34 -4.56
CA GLU A 147 9.65 3.90 -4.68
C GLU A 147 8.18 3.52 -4.44
N ILE A 148 7.52 4.18 -3.48
CA ILE A 148 6.09 3.97 -3.21
C ILE A 148 5.22 4.55 -4.33
N ALA A 149 5.56 5.72 -4.88
CA ALA A 149 4.86 6.29 -6.04
C ALA A 149 4.97 5.37 -7.29
N ASN A 150 6.04 4.59 -7.39
CA ASN A 150 6.23 3.58 -8.44
C ASN A 150 5.54 2.24 -8.16
N GLY A 151 4.65 2.19 -7.17
CA GLY A 151 3.84 1.01 -6.86
C GLY A 151 4.54 -0.05 -6.02
N LYS A 152 5.72 0.23 -5.45
CA LYS A 152 6.28 -0.63 -4.41
C LYS A 152 5.52 -0.42 -3.11
N ILE A 153 5.55 -1.43 -2.24
CA ILE A 153 5.02 -1.33 -0.87
C ILE A 153 6.16 -1.23 0.14
N ALA A 154 5.89 -0.57 1.27
CA ALA A 154 6.80 -0.59 2.40
C ALA A 154 6.08 -0.88 3.71
N CYS A 155 6.63 -1.79 4.50
CA CYS A 155 6.17 -2.00 5.87
C CYS A 155 6.88 -0.99 6.77
N CYS A 156 6.13 -0.28 7.61
CA CYS A 156 6.67 0.78 8.46
C CYS A 156 5.88 0.93 9.77
N ARG A 157 6.31 1.89 10.59
CA ARG A 157 5.64 2.23 11.85
C ARG A 157 5.23 3.70 11.85
N LEU A 158 4.02 3.98 12.34
CA LEU A 158 3.51 5.33 12.58
C LEU A 158 3.59 5.67 14.07
N GLY A 159 3.86 6.94 14.38
CA GLY A 159 3.83 7.46 15.75
C GLY A 159 5.07 7.13 16.60
N SER A 160 5.54 8.12 17.38
CA SER A 160 6.75 7.98 18.20
C SER A 160 6.49 7.24 19.51
N ASP A 161 5.45 7.59 20.28
CA ASP A 161 5.31 7.10 21.66
C ASP A 161 4.53 5.80 21.79
N ARG A 162 3.58 5.57 20.89
CA ARG A 162 2.85 4.31 20.72
C ARG A 162 2.87 3.99 19.24
N SER A 163 3.83 3.17 18.86
CA SER A 163 4.06 2.89 17.45
C SER A 163 2.99 1.94 16.92
N HIS A 164 2.58 2.15 15.68
CA HIS A 164 1.55 1.36 15.00
C HIS A 164 2.09 0.85 13.66
N ALA A 165 2.04 -0.45 13.43
CA ALA A 165 2.58 -1.04 12.21
C ALA A 165 1.58 -0.95 11.05
N VAL A 166 2.04 -0.47 9.90
CA VAL A 166 1.21 -0.24 8.70
C VAL A 166 1.98 -0.58 7.42
N VAL A 167 1.27 -0.66 6.29
CA VAL A 167 1.89 -0.86 4.98
C VAL A 167 1.60 0.33 4.07
N LEU A 168 2.64 1.02 3.61
CA LEU A 168 2.54 2.08 2.61
C LEU A 168 2.23 1.47 1.24
N LEU A 169 1.26 2.05 0.53
CA LEU A 169 0.73 1.52 -0.73
C LEU A 169 0.84 2.50 -1.90
N GLY A 170 0.92 3.80 -1.61
CA GLY A 170 0.94 4.83 -2.63
C GLY A 170 1.24 6.22 -2.07
N VAL A 171 1.30 7.19 -2.96
CA VAL A 171 1.52 8.60 -2.62
C VAL A 171 0.32 9.41 -3.10
N ASP A 172 -0.28 10.16 -2.19
CA ASP A 172 -1.19 11.24 -2.52
C ASP A 172 -0.35 12.50 -2.75
N ALA A 173 -0.07 12.78 -4.03
CA ALA A 173 0.78 13.90 -4.43
C ALA A 173 0.13 15.26 -4.14
N ASP A 174 -1.20 15.34 -4.10
CA ASP A 174 -1.94 16.57 -3.81
C ASP A 174 -1.87 16.91 -2.33
N ALA A 175 -2.03 15.91 -1.47
CA ALA A 175 -1.96 16.09 -0.02
C ALA A 175 -0.52 16.08 0.53
N GLY A 176 0.46 15.62 -0.26
CA GLY A 176 1.83 15.39 0.20
C GLY A 176 1.89 14.32 1.30
N LYS A 177 1.15 13.22 1.12
CA LYS A 177 0.98 12.16 2.11
C LYS A 177 1.20 10.78 1.52
N PHE A 178 1.59 9.82 2.34
CA PHE A 178 1.49 8.42 1.96
C PHE A 178 0.06 7.94 2.15
N MET A 179 -0.39 7.07 1.24
CA MET A 179 -1.54 6.20 1.44
C MET A 179 -1.08 4.89 2.04
N TYR A 180 -1.81 4.35 3.02
CA TYR A 180 -1.42 3.13 3.71
C TYR A 180 -2.60 2.23 4.07
N TYR A 181 -2.29 0.94 4.20
CA TYR A 181 -3.13 -0.07 4.82
C TYR A 181 -2.92 -0.08 6.34
N ASP A 182 -4.02 0.01 7.09
CA ASP A 182 -4.04 -0.15 8.53
C ASP A 182 -4.59 -1.53 8.90
N PRO A 183 -3.82 -2.41 9.55
CA PRO A 183 -4.31 -3.75 9.88
C PRO A 183 -5.33 -3.80 11.03
N VAL A 184 -5.47 -2.72 11.81
CA VAL A 184 -6.41 -2.63 12.94
C VAL A 184 -7.66 -1.86 12.55
N LEU A 185 -7.51 -0.72 11.86
CA LEU A 185 -8.65 0.07 11.38
C LEU A 185 -9.25 -0.51 10.09
N GLY A 186 -8.45 -1.24 9.31
CA GLY A 186 -8.79 -1.69 7.96
C GLY A 186 -8.67 -0.59 6.91
N GLY A 187 -8.85 -0.97 5.65
CA GLY A 187 -8.84 -0.06 4.51
C GLY A 187 -7.44 0.30 3.99
N GLU A 188 -7.38 0.73 2.73
CA GLU A 188 -6.14 1.02 1.98
C GLU A 188 -5.99 2.52 1.63
N ASN A 189 -6.92 3.34 2.11
CA ASN A 189 -7.03 4.77 1.79
C ASN A 189 -6.68 5.69 2.98
N ASN A 190 -6.09 5.14 4.04
CA ASN A 190 -5.60 5.92 5.18
C ASN A 190 -4.43 6.80 4.75
N LYS A 191 -4.24 7.97 5.38
CA LYS A 191 -3.21 8.94 4.98
C LYS A 191 -2.33 9.37 6.14
N ALA A 192 -1.01 9.35 5.94
CA ALA A 192 -0.01 9.79 6.92
C ALA A 192 0.94 10.80 6.29
N ALA A 193 1.40 11.80 7.06
CA ALA A 193 2.40 12.73 6.58
C ALA A 193 3.74 12.00 6.36
N PHE A 194 4.53 12.45 5.39
CA PHE A 194 5.86 11.86 5.13
C PHE A 194 6.77 11.90 6.36
N THR A 195 6.57 12.87 7.25
CA THR A 195 7.30 13.04 8.51
C THR A 195 6.76 12.19 9.67
N GLU A 196 5.77 11.32 9.44
CA GLU A 196 5.21 10.43 10.48
C GLU A 196 5.62 8.97 10.26
N ILE A 197 6.50 8.72 9.29
CA ILE A 197 6.95 7.38 8.92
C ILE A 197 8.25 7.05 9.61
N TYR A 198 8.25 5.95 10.37
CA TYR A 198 9.42 5.45 11.05
C TYR A 198 9.79 4.04 10.62
N ASP A 199 11.10 3.80 10.56
CA ASP A 199 11.72 2.52 10.23
C ASP A 199 11.08 1.79 9.03
N PRO A 200 10.84 2.49 7.91
CA PRO A 200 10.28 1.87 6.72
C PRO A 200 11.24 0.81 6.17
N ARG A 201 10.66 -0.23 5.58
CA ARG A 201 11.35 -1.20 4.73
C ARG A 201 10.56 -1.37 3.46
N ILE A 202 11.20 -1.12 2.32
CA ILE A 202 10.63 -1.47 1.02
C ILE A 202 10.66 -2.99 0.93
N ILE A 203 9.48 -3.58 0.69
CA ILE A 203 9.31 -5.03 0.72
C ILE A 203 9.31 -5.56 -0.71
N ALA A 204 10.11 -6.58 -0.94
CA ALA A 204 10.08 -7.38 -2.15
C ALA A 204 10.01 -8.87 -1.80
N LYS A 205 9.49 -9.67 -2.73
CA LYS A 205 9.52 -11.12 -2.63
C LYS A 205 10.97 -11.62 -2.53
N LYS A 206 11.19 -12.67 -1.73
CA LYS A 206 12.47 -13.39 -1.65
C LYS A 206 12.71 -14.30 -2.85
#